data_AF-A0A7C5AZK4-F1
#
_entry.id   AF-A0A7C5AZK4-F1
#
_cell.length_a   1.000
_cell.length_b   1.000
_cell.length_c   1.000
_cell.angle_alpha   90.00
_cell.angle_beta   90.00
_cell.angle_gamma   90.00
#
_symmetry.space_group_name_H-M   'P 1'
#
loop_
_entity.id
_entity.type
_entity.pdbx_description
1 polymer ?
#
loop_
_entity_poly.entity_id
_entity_poly.type
_entity_poly.pdbx_seq_one_letter_code
_entity_poly.pdbx_strand_id
1 'polypeptide(L)'
;MSSSTSSLRRIEHRQYGCTIRASVLALENGLLADYPSLKHDESCEVAVIGWGITGALVAYQLVQEGVETVLVDKRDVGAGSTATSTALLQYEIDTELHELIGTVREAHAVRSYRLGLEAIDTLERLSGELKDDCGLNGKPASI
;
A
#
# COMPACT_ATOMS: atom_id res chain seq x y z
N MET A 1 -31.47 -3.65 36.95
CA MET A 1 -30.34 -2.70 36.93
C MET A 1 -29.10 -3.55 36.65
N SER A 2 -28.69 -3.74 35.39
CA SER A 2 -27.88 -2.80 34.59
C SER A 2 -26.47 -2.61 35.19
N SER A 3 -25.37 -2.79 34.45
CA SER A 3 -25.27 -3.02 33.00
C SER A 3 -23.89 -3.53 32.56
N SER A 4 -23.91 -4.54 31.69
CA SER A 4 -23.13 -4.61 30.45
C SER A 4 -21.61 -4.44 30.54
N THR A 5 -20.90 -5.56 30.73
CA THR A 5 -19.51 -5.71 30.29
C THR A 5 -19.45 -5.55 28.76
N SER A 6 -19.13 -4.35 28.29
CA SER A 6 -18.98 -4.05 26.86
C SER A 6 -17.75 -4.77 26.33
N SER A 7 -17.97 -5.97 25.79
CA SER A 7 -16.96 -6.73 25.05
C SER A 7 -16.46 -5.85 23.91
N LEU A 8 -15.20 -5.40 23.99
CA LEU A 8 -14.51 -4.71 22.91
C LEU A 8 -14.55 -5.63 21.70
N ARG A 9 -15.40 -5.30 20.73
CA ARG A 9 -15.50 -6.02 19.48
C ARG A 9 -14.18 -5.82 18.74
N ARG A 10 -13.31 -6.82 18.82
CA ARG A 10 -12.18 -6.97 17.91
C ARG A 10 -12.77 -6.88 16.51
N ILE A 11 -12.42 -5.82 15.78
CA ILE A 11 -12.85 -5.63 14.40
C ILE A 11 -11.99 -6.58 13.54
N GLU A 12 -12.37 -7.86 13.57
CA GLU A 12 -11.86 -8.85 12.62
C GLU A 12 -12.49 -8.53 11.26
N HIS A 13 -11.84 -7.70 10.44
CA HIS A 13 -12.25 -7.45 9.06
C HIS A 13 -11.95 -8.70 8.19
N ARG A 14 -12.77 -9.73 8.43
CA ARG A 14 -12.61 -11.13 8.02
C ARG A 14 -13.02 -11.35 6.56
N GLN A 15 -12.56 -10.49 5.65
CA GLN A 15 -13.07 -10.42 4.28
C GLN A 15 -12.26 -11.22 3.25
N TYR A 16 -11.03 -11.64 3.59
CA TYR A 16 -10.13 -12.41 2.70
C TYR A 16 -9.39 -13.60 3.36
N GLY A 17 -9.89 -14.11 4.50
CA GLY A 17 -9.36 -15.34 5.13
C GLY A 17 -8.03 -15.21 5.89
N CYS A 18 -7.17 -14.26 5.53
CA CYS A 18 -5.97 -13.87 6.28
C CYS A 18 -6.27 -12.70 7.25
N THR A 19 -5.55 -12.62 8.37
CA THR A 19 -5.77 -11.59 9.41
C THR A 19 -4.72 -10.48 9.29
N ILE A 20 -5.05 -9.39 8.58
CA ILE A 20 -4.22 -8.17 8.63
C ILE A 20 -4.36 -7.55 10.03
N ARG A 21 -3.27 -7.54 10.80
CA ARG A 21 -3.17 -6.85 12.09
C ARG A 21 -2.39 -5.55 11.91
N ALA A 22 -3.10 -4.45 11.66
CA ALA A 22 -2.55 -3.11 11.53
C ALA A 22 -2.82 -2.26 12.79
N SER A 23 -1.84 -1.47 13.24
CA SER A 23 -1.89 -0.77 14.54
C SER A 23 -1.15 0.59 14.54
N VAL A 24 -1.84 1.72 14.85
CA VAL A 24 -1.37 3.12 14.57
C VAL A 24 -1.85 4.24 15.54
N LEU A 25 -1.36 5.48 15.34
CA LEU A 25 -1.73 6.75 16.02
C LEU A 25 -1.78 7.93 14.98
N ALA A 26 -2.69 8.93 14.98
CA ALA A 26 -4.09 9.08 15.46
C ALA A 26 -4.73 10.48 15.14
N LEU A 27 -6.07 10.51 15.10
CA LEU A 27 -7.02 11.66 15.24
C LEU A 27 -7.34 12.62 14.04
N GLU A 28 -8.65 12.87 13.89
CA GLU A 28 -9.32 14.03 13.26
C GLU A 28 -9.04 14.35 11.77
N ASN A 29 -9.26 13.37 10.89
CA ASN A 29 -10.43 13.42 9.97
C ASN A 29 -10.57 12.12 9.14
N GLY A 30 -11.70 11.43 9.28
CA GLY A 30 -12.28 10.59 8.22
C GLY A 30 -11.49 9.35 7.74
N LEU A 31 -10.82 8.60 8.62
CA LEU A 31 -10.33 7.26 8.25
C LEU A 31 -11.51 6.26 8.14
N LEU A 32 -11.46 5.37 7.14
CA LEU A 32 -12.45 4.30 6.95
C LEU A 32 -12.45 3.24 8.08
N ALA A 33 -11.38 3.17 8.86
CA ALA A 33 -11.24 2.32 10.04
C ALA A 33 -10.28 2.95 11.06
N ASP A 34 -10.53 2.71 12.36
CA ASP A 34 -9.58 2.99 13.43
C ASP A 34 -8.48 1.92 13.46
N TYR A 35 -7.22 2.35 13.34
CA TYR A 35 -6.04 1.49 13.50
C TYR A 35 -5.37 1.83 14.84
N PRO A 36 -5.57 1.03 15.91
CA PRO A 36 -5.16 1.39 17.27
C PRO A 36 -3.68 1.09 17.52
N SER A 37 -2.98 1.90 18.31
CA SER A 37 -1.51 1.82 18.41
C SER A 37 -1.03 0.48 18.99
N LEU A 38 0.15 0.03 18.58
CA LEU A 38 0.80 -1.16 19.12
C LEU A 38 1.11 -0.95 20.61
N LYS A 39 0.29 -1.55 21.49
CA LYS A 39 0.36 -1.39 22.96
C LYS A 39 1.03 -2.58 23.67
N HIS A 40 1.23 -3.67 22.93
CA HIS A 40 1.75 -4.95 23.39
C HIS A 40 2.65 -5.54 22.31
N ASP A 41 3.51 -6.48 22.68
CA ASP A 41 4.31 -7.22 21.70
C ASP A 41 3.39 -8.10 20.83
N GLU A 42 3.46 -7.95 19.50
CA GLU A 42 2.76 -8.81 18.55
C GLU A 42 3.80 -9.65 17.77
N SER A 43 3.48 -10.91 17.51
CA SER A 43 4.29 -11.83 16.71
C SER A 43 3.78 -11.90 15.27
N CYS A 44 4.69 -12.00 14.30
CA CYS A 44 4.37 -12.21 12.89
C CYS A 44 5.56 -12.88 12.18
N GLU A 45 5.34 -13.37 10.96
CA GLU A 45 6.41 -13.86 10.09
C GLU A 45 7.17 -12.71 9.44
N VAL A 46 6.45 -11.66 9.03
CA VAL A 46 7.03 -10.47 8.38
C VAL A 46 6.47 -9.19 9.00
N ALA A 47 7.37 -8.34 9.49
CA ALA A 47 7.06 -6.97 9.90
C ALA A 47 7.44 -6.00 8.77
N VAL A 48 6.45 -5.30 8.21
CA VAL A 48 6.65 -4.25 7.21
C VAL A 48 6.60 -2.88 7.89
N ILE A 49 7.67 -2.10 7.73
CA ILE A 49 7.80 -0.78 8.36
C ILE A 49 7.55 0.31 7.31
N GLY A 50 6.52 1.12 7.56
CA GLY A 50 6.04 2.17 6.67
C GLY A 50 4.81 1.72 5.88
N TRP A 51 3.75 2.53 5.88
CA TRP A 51 2.47 2.21 5.21
C TRP A 51 2.02 3.25 4.18
N GLY A 52 2.99 3.85 3.49
CA GLY A 52 2.74 4.45 2.19
C GLY A 52 2.40 3.39 1.12
N ILE A 53 2.14 3.84 -0.10
CA ILE A 53 1.73 2.97 -1.23
C ILE A 53 2.62 1.71 -1.40
N THR A 54 3.94 1.84 -1.27
CA THR A 54 4.87 0.70 -1.38
C THR A 54 4.66 -0.33 -0.26
N GLY A 55 4.52 0.11 0.99
CA GLY A 55 4.31 -0.79 2.13
C GLY A 55 2.95 -1.47 2.08
N ALA A 56 1.92 -0.76 1.61
CA ALA A 56 0.59 -1.32 1.37
C ALA A 56 0.61 -2.40 0.28
N LEU A 57 1.30 -2.17 -0.85
CA LEU A 57 1.44 -3.16 -1.93
C LEU A 57 2.25 -4.39 -1.50
N VAL A 58 3.34 -4.21 -0.73
CA VAL A 58 4.12 -5.33 -0.17
C VAL A 58 3.27 -6.15 0.80
N ALA A 59 2.57 -5.49 1.74
CA ALA A 59 1.67 -6.18 2.67
C ALA A 59 0.53 -6.89 1.95
N TYR A 60 -0.05 -6.27 0.91
CA TYR A 60 -1.08 -6.90 0.07
C TYR A 60 -0.57 -8.21 -0.55
N GLN A 61 0.61 -8.21 -1.19
CA GLN A 61 1.14 -9.43 -1.80
C GLN A 61 1.41 -10.51 -0.75
N LEU A 62 2.07 -10.17 0.36
CA LEU A 62 2.36 -11.12 1.44
C LEU A 62 1.08 -11.75 2.01
N VAL A 63 0.03 -10.95 2.19
CA VAL A 63 -1.28 -11.40 2.67
C VAL A 63 -1.99 -12.31 1.66
N GLN A 64 -1.86 -12.05 0.35
CA GLN A 64 -2.38 -12.93 -0.71
C GLN A 64 -1.64 -14.27 -0.77
N GLU A 65 -0.33 -14.30 -0.49
CA GLU A 65 0.45 -15.53 -0.32
C GLU A 65 0.20 -16.24 1.04
N GLY A 66 -0.65 -15.66 1.90
CA GLY A 66 -1.05 -16.24 3.19
C GLY A 66 -0.07 -16.02 4.35
N VAL A 67 0.93 -15.15 4.20
CA VAL A 67 1.97 -14.87 5.20
C VAL A 67 1.43 -13.98 6.33
N GLU A 68 1.67 -14.34 7.59
CA GLU A 68 1.28 -13.51 8.74
C GLU A 68 2.14 -12.24 8.77
N THR A 69 1.53 -11.13 8.33
CA THR A 69 2.21 -9.85 8.11
C THR A 69 1.65 -8.76 9.01
N VAL A 70 2.53 -8.07 9.75
CA VAL A 70 2.19 -6.89 10.54
C VAL A 70 2.76 -5.65 9.86
N LEU A 71 1.91 -4.63 9.67
CA LEU A 71 2.27 -3.37 9.02
C LEU A 71 2.26 -2.25 10.07
N VAL A 72 3.39 -1.54 10.22
CA VAL A 72 3.59 -0.53 11.28
C VAL A 72 4.11 0.77 10.69
N ASP A 73 3.50 1.90 11.05
CA ASP A 73 4.01 3.25 10.78
C ASP A 73 3.89 4.11 12.06
N LYS A 74 4.58 5.25 12.06
CA LYS A 74 4.51 6.28 13.10
C LYS A 74 3.38 7.29 12.85
N ARG A 75 2.91 7.43 11.60
CA ARG A 75 1.91 8.40 11.14
C ARG A 75 0.60 7.73 10.74
N ASP A 76 -0.43 8.53 10.47
CA ASP A 76 -1.70 8.08 9.88
C ASP A 76 -1.57 7.53 8.44
N VAL A 77 -2.63 6.85 7.94
CA VAL A 77 -2.60 6.05 6.71
C VAL A 77 -2.16 6.90 5.53
N GLY A 78 -1.07 6.52 4.86
CA GLY A 78 -0.54 7.26 3.72
C GLY A 78 0.00 8.66 4.02
N ALA A 79 -0.05 9.16 5.27
CA ALA A 79 0.27 10.55 5.65
C ALA A 79 1.77 10.93 5.56
N GLY A 80 2.57 10.14 4.87
CA GLY A 80 3.90 10.50 4.38
C GLY A 80 3.83 11.02 2.94
N SER A 81 4.85 10.69 2.14
CA SER A 81 4.95 11.11 0.73
C SER A 81 3.77 10.68 -0.14
N THR A 82 3.03 9.62 0.25
CA THR A 82 1.85 9.16 -0.48
C THR A 82 0.72 10.20 -0.46
N ALA A 83 0.42 10.82 0.68
CA ALA A 83 -0.61 11.87 0.79
C ALA A 83 -0.21 13.20 0.10
N THR A 84 1.09 13.43 -0.14
CA THR A 84 1.60 14.60 -0.89
C THR A 84 1.74 14.32 -2.39
N SER A 85 1.55 13.07 -2.83
CA SER A 85 1.62 12.69 -4.24
C SER A 85 0.40 13.18 -5.00
N THR A 86 0.59 13.55 -6.27
CA THR A 86 -0.51 13.80 -7.23
C THR A 86 -1.17 12.50 -7.73
N ALA A 87 -0.67 11.34 -7.29
CA ALA A 87 -1.08 10.00 -7.74
C ALA A 87 -0.97 9.77 -9.26
N LEU A 88 -0.14 10.57 -9.95
CA LEU A 88 0.13 10.38 -11.38
C LEU A 88 1.02 9.15 -11.60
N LEU A 89 0.51 8.18 -12.35
CA LEU A 89 1.29 7.03 -12.80
C LEU A 89 1.99 7.37 -14.12
N GLN A 90 3.30 7.15 -14.17
CA GLN A 90 4.16 7.37 -15.35
C GLN A 90 5.09 6.17 -15.52
N TYR A 91 5.33 5.76 -16.76
CA TYR A 91 6.29 4.70 -17.07
C TYR A 91 7.73 5.23 -17.15
N GLU A 92 7.86 6.54 -17.41
CA GLU A 92 9.12 7.27 -17.35
C GLU A 92 9.50 7.48 -15.90
N ILE A 93 10.76 7.18 -15.58
CA ILE A 93 11.35 7.49 -14.28
C ILE A 93 11.95 8.90 -14.30
N ASP A 94 12.42 9.40 -13.15
CA ASP A 94 13.00 10.75 -12.97
C ASP A 94 14.27 11.06 -13.80
N THR A 95 14.64 10.23 -14.77
CA THR A 95 15.84 10.34 -15.60
C THR A 95 15.57 9.76 -16.97
N GLU A 96 15.82 10.55 -18.03
CA GLU A 96 15.59 10.11 -19.40
C GLU A 96 16.38 8.85 -19.75
N LEU A 97 15.81 7.98 -20.58
CA LEU A 97 16.43 6.72 -20.97
C LEU A 97 17.87 6.89 -21.48
N HIS A 98 18.15 7.96 -22.23
CA HIS A 98 19.47 8.21 -22.80
C HIS A 98 20.54 8.51 -21.73
N GLU A 99 20.19 9.25 -20.67
CA GLU A 99 21.05 9.52 -19.52
C GLU A 99 21.18 8.30 -18.61
N LEU A 100 20.07 7.57 -18.43
CA LEU A 100 20.02 6.33 -17.65
C LEU A 100 20.91 5.24 -18.27
N ILE A 101 20.96 5.12 -19.60
CA ILE A 101 21.90 4.25 -20.33
C ILE A 101 23.35 4.58 -19.95
N GLY A 102 23.70 5.85 -19.82
CA GLY A 102 25.02 6.30 -19.39
C GLY A 102 25.37 5.89 -17.95
N THR A 103 24.37 5.75 -17.08
CA THR A 103 24.54 5.48 -15.64
C THR A 103 24.52 3.98 -15.31
N VAL A 104 23.53 3.23 -15.79
CA VAL A 104 23.32 1.81 -15.44
C VAL A 104 23.54 0.83 -16.59
N ARG A 105 23.94 1.33 -17.78
CA ARG A 105 24.07 0.58 -19.05
C ARG A 105 22.72 0.18 -19.64
N GLU A 106 22.72 0.02 -20.97
CA GLU A 106 21.53 -0.13 -21.81
C GLU A 106 20.55 -1.21 -21.33
N ALA A 107 21.03 -2.42 -21.07
CA ALA A 107 20.18 -3.53 -20.67
C ALA A 107 19.41 -3.26 -19.36
N HIS A 108 20.01 -2.56 -18.40
CA HIS A 108 19.34 -2.20 -17.15
C HIS A 108 18.43 -0.98 -17.32
N ALA A 109 18.86 0.02 -18.09
CA ALA A 109 18.07 1.21 -18.37
C ALA A 109 16.75 0.87 -19.08
N VAL A 110 16.81 0.07 -20.15
CA VAL A 110 15.63 -0.42 -20.88
C VAL A 110 14.76 -1.32 -19.98
N ARG A 111 15.36 -2.12 -19.09
CA ARG A 111 14.60 -2.94 -18.14
C ARG A 111 13.81 -2.09 -17.14
N SER A 112 14.37 -0.99 -16.62
CA SER A 112 13.65 -0.09 -15.69
C SER A 112 12.40 0.50 -16.33
N TYR A 113 12.51 1.00 -17.58
CA TYR A 113 11.37 1.53 -18.32
C TYR A 113 10.28 0.47 -18.61
N ARG A 114 10.68 -0.76 -18.95
CA ARG A 114 9.74 -1.89 -19.14
C ARG A 114 9.02 -2.27 -17.85
N LEU A 115 9.72 -2.28 -16.72
CA LEU A 115 9.10 -2.52 -15.41
C LEU A 115 8.15 -1.39 -15.00
N GLY A 116 8.41 -0.15 -15.43
CA GLY A 116 7.49 0.97 -15.25
C GLY A 116 6.15 0.74 -15.96
N LEU A 117 6.18 0.27 -17.22
CA LEU A 117 4.97 -0.13 -17.96
C LEU A 117 4.25 -1.30 -17.28
N GLU A 118 4.98 -2.38 -16.95
CA GLU A 118 4.42 -3.57 -16.28
C GLU A 118 3.80 -3.24 -14.91
N ALA A 119 4.36 -2.26 -14.19
CA ALA A 119 3.81 -1.79 -12.92
C ALA A 119 2.48 -1.02 -13.11
N ILE A 120 2.31 -0.27 -14.20
CA ILE A 120 1.03 0.39 -14.52
C ILE A 120 -0.03 -0.67 -14.82
N ASP A 121 0.25 -1.63 -15.71
CA ASP A 121 -0.67 -2.73 -16.04
C ASP A 121 -1.07 -3.52 -14.76
N THR A 122 -0.10 -3.73 -13.86
CA THR A 122 -0.33 -4.40 -12.57
C THR A 122 -1.25 -3.59 -11.65
N LEU A 123 -1.06 -2.26 -11.57
CA LEU A 123 -1.90 -1.37 -10.76
C LEU A 123 -3.32 -1.24 -11.35
N GLU A 124 -3.47 -1.20 -12.68
CA GLU A 124 -4.77 -1.24 -13.35
C GLU A 124 -5.54 -2.51 -13.01
N ARG A 125 -4.88 -3.68 -13.11
CA ARG A 125 -5.48 -4.96 -12.73
C ARG A 125 -5.89 -4.99 -11.25
N LEU A 126 -5.00 -4.60 -10.34
CA LEU A 126 -5.28 -4.58 -8.90
C LEU A 126 -6.43 -3.63 -8.55
N SER A 127 -6.51 -2.47 -9.22
CA SER A 127 -7.63 -1.54 -9.07
C SER A 127 -8.99 -2.14 -9.50
N GLY A 128 -9.01 -3.11 -10.41
CA GLY A 128 -10.22 -3.84 -10.81
C GLY A 128 -10.58 -5.04 -9.92
N GLU A 129 -9.63 -5.54 -9.13
CA GLU A 129 -9.83 -6.64 -8.17
C GLU A 129 -10.29 -6.13 -6.79
N LEU A 130 -9.99 -4.88 -6.46
CA LEU A 130 -10.48 -4.20 -5.27
C LEU A 130 -11.97 -3.84 -5.41
N LYS A 131 -12.67 -3.77 -4.26
CA LYS A 131 -14.11 -3.47 -4.20
C LYS A 131 -14.42 -1.98 -4.11
N ASP A 132 -13.39 -1.18 -3.84
CA ASP A 132 -13.48 0.25 -3.61
C ASP A 132 -13.12 1.01 -4.90
N ASP A 133 -13.83 2.11 -5.16
CA ASP A 133 -13.52 2.99 -6.30
C ASP A 133 -12.18 3.70 -6.07
N CYS A 134 -11.16 3.25 -6.80
CA CYS A 134 -9.82 3.80 -6.74
C CYS A 134 -9.63 5.03 -7.65
N GLY A 135 -10.66 5.47 -8.39
CA GLY A 135 -10.63 6.67 -9.24
C GLY A 135 -9.64 6.61 -10.41
N LEU A 136 -9.18 5.42 -10.80
CA LEU A 136 -8.15 5.24 -11.81
C LEU A 136 -8.69 5.59 -13.21
N ASN A 137 -8.09 6.61 -13.81
CA ASN A 137 -8.50 7.14 -15.12
C ASN A 137 -7.31 7.13 -16.09
N GLY A 138 -7.20 6.08 -16.89
CA GLY A 138 -6.21 5.99 -17.95
C GLY A 138 -6.38 7.12 -18.98
N LYS A 139 -5.36 7.96 -19.11
CA LYS A 139 -5.22 8.84 -20.28
C LYS A 139 -4.19 8.21 -21.21
N PRO A 140 -4.52 7.96 -22.49
CA PRO A 140 -3.51 7.46 -23.41
C PRO A 140 -2.38 8.48 -23.51
N ALA A 141 -1.13 8.01 -23.51
CA ALA A 141 0.02 8.84 -23.83
C ALA A 141 -0.15 9.34 -25.27
N SER A 142 -0.52 10.62 -25.41
CA SER A 142 -0.61 11.28 -26.71
C SER A 142 0.79 11.60 -27.21
N ILE A 143 1.36 10.64 -27.94
CA ILE A 143 2.49 10.81 -28.86
C ILE A 143 2.08 11.58 -30.11
#